data_AF-A0A0S7WH06-F1
#
_entry.id   AF-A0A0S7WH06-F1
#
_cell.length_a   1.000
_cell.length_b   1.000
_cell.length_c   1.000
_cell.angle_alpha   90.00
_cell.angle_beta   90.00
_cell.angle_gamma   90.00
#
_symmetry.space_group_name_H-M   'P 1'
#
loop_
_entity.id
_entity.type
_entity.pdbx_description
1 polymer ?
#
loop_
_entity_poly.entity_id
_entity_poly.type
_entity_poly.pdbx_seq_one_letter_code
_entity_poly.pdbx_strand_id
1 'polypeptide(L)'
;MHNHMRKLALLYLVGMVALGLLALVWAMGTGSSQAQQGTMHNCPQPGRWAISVWEGEETETAEALDTCGAGAVDAAYYIHPFTQTWRVFFKGRPAISNLDTLDDLQAVVTLGSPTASPMPTAEPTPTPGPGPGRMVGCPMASKWAMSVWNGPNGANAADAFATCSEVIAVAYWLDPQTQTWQRYVHDRPELTTLSRLDNLQGVFAIGLAAPTEYCGINIPGTYHGAVTIDGQTAPAGTVIKVFRGGIEFGSTTVSEEGTYMVDIPSPAP
;
A
#
# COMPACT_ATOMS: atom_id res chain seq x y z
N MET A 1 -2.45 -1.66 83.25
CA MET A 1 -2.05 -2.72 82.29
C MET A 1 -2.98 -2.90 81.08
N HIS A 2 -4.19 -2.31 81.06
CA HIS A 2 -5.16 -2.53 79.98
C HIS A 2 -4.89 -1.75 78.66
N ASN A 3 -4.13 -0.65 78.71
CA ASN A 3 -3.83 0.17 77.53
C ASN A 3 -2.63 -0.30 76.68
N HIS A 4 -1.78 -1.18 77.20
CA HIS A 4 -0.63 -1.68 76.44
C HIS A 4 -1.00 -2.83 75.48
N MET A 5 -2.01 -3.65 75.83
CA MET A 5 -2.47 -4.74 74.96
C MET A 5 -3.21 -4.26 73.71
N ARG A 6 -3.96 -3.14 73.78
CA ARG A 6 -4.65 -2.58 72.60
C ARG A 6 -3.71 -2.04 71.54
N LYS A 7 -2.53 -1.52 71.91
CA LYS A 7 -1.55 -0.99 70.95
C LYS A 7 -0.79 -2.09 70.21
N LEU A 8 -0.51 -3.24 70.86
CA LEU A 8 0.12 -4.38 70.18
C LEU A 8 -0.83 -5.08 69.19
N ALA A 9 -2.11 -5.20 69.53
CA ALA A 9 -3.10 -5.80 68.62
C ALA A 9 -3.30 -4.98 67.33
N LEU A 10 -3.26 -3.64 67.43
CA LEU A 10 -3.40 -2.76 66.26
C LEU A 10 -2.19 -2.82 65.32
N LEU A 11 -0.97 -2.95 65.89
CA LEU A 11 0.27 -3.08 65.10
C LEU A 11 0.33 -4.40 64.32
N TYR A 12 -0.16 -5.50 64.90
CA TYR A 12 -0.23 -6.79 64.20
C TYR A 12 -1.24 -6.79 63.05
N LEU A 13 -2.38 -6.10 63.21
CA LEU A 13 -3.40 -6.04 62.18
C LEU A 13 -2.97 -5.19 60.97
N VAL A 14 -2.27 -4.07 61.21
CA VAL A 14 -1.71 -3.23 60.12
C VAL A 14 -0.56 -3.95 59.41
N GLY A 15 0.28 -4.69 60.15
CA GLY A 15 1.36 -5.49 59.56
C GLY A 15 0.87 -6.60 58.63
N MET A 16 -0.20 -7.32 59.00
CA MET A 16 -0.78 -8.38 58.14
C MET A 16 -1.52 -7.83 56.93
N VAL A 17 -2.16 -6.66 57.02
CA VAL A 17 -2.79 -6.02 55.85
C VAL A 17 -1.74 -5.49 54.86
N ALA A 18 -0.62 -4.94 55.35
CA ALA A 18 0.48 -4.48 54.49
C ALA A 18 1.20 -5.64 53.77
N LEU A 19 1.40 -6.77 54.44
CA LEU A 19 1.96 -7.99 53.83
C LEU A 19 0.97 -8.68 52.87
N GLY A 20 -0.34 -8.67 53.16
CA GLY A 20 -1.37 -9.17 52.25
C GLY A 20 -1.53 -8.33 50.98
N LEU A 21 -1.34 -7.01 51.06
CA LEU A 21 -1.40 -6.12 49.90
C LEU A 21 -0.13 -6.20 49.02
N LEU A 22 1.03 -6.50 49.60
CA LEU A 22 2.27 -6.73 48.82
C LEU A 22 2.26 -8.08 48.07
N ALA A 23 1.51 -9.08 48.56
CA ALA A 23 1.34 -10.36 47.86
C ALA A 23 0.34 -10.30 46.69
N LEU A 24 -0.59 -9.33 46.68
CA LEU A 24 -1.56 -9.18 45.59
C LEU A 24 -1.02 -8.44 44.35
N VAL A 25 0.10 -7.72 44.47
CA VAL A 25 0.70 -6.99 43.34
C VAL A 25 1.42 -7.92 42.37
N TRP A 26 1.83 -9.12 42.78
CA TRP A 26 2.52 -10.09 41.92
C TRP A 26 1.60 -11.07 41.19
N ALA A 27 0.30 -11.09 41.51
CA ALA A 27 -0.68 -11.92 40.80
C ALA A 27 -1.30 -11.22 39.58
N MET A 28 -1.11 -9.90 39.45
CA MET A 28 -1.31 -9.21 38.17
C MET A 28 0.01 -9.30 37.42
N GLY A 29 0.23 -10.46 36.77
CA GLY A 29 1.30 -10.58 35.80
C GLY A 29 1.22 -9.36 34.88
N THR A 30 2.34 -8.68 34.69
CA THR A 30 2.57 -7.83 33.53
C THR A 30 2.52 -8.73 32.30
N GLY A 31 1.31 -9.18 31.95
CA GLY A 31 0.98 -9.59 30.60
C GLY A 31 1.12 -8.31 29.80
N SER A 32 2.36 -8.04 29.37
CA SER A 32 2.57 -7.31 28.15
C SER A 32 1.64 -8.00 27.16
N SER A 33 0.64 -7.27 26.65
CA SER A 33 -0.07 -7.67 25.45
C SER A 33 0.99 -7.73 24.36
N GLN A 34 1.73 -8.83 24.32
CA GLN A 34 2.51 -9.21 23.16
C GLN A 34 1.44 -9.41 22.09
N ALA A 35 1.33 -8.43 21.21
CA ALA A 35 0.69 -8.63 19.92
C ALA A 35 1.17 -10.00 19.41
N GLN A 36 0.25 -10.83 18.94
CA GLN A 36 0.59 -12.13 18.37
C GLN A 36 1.46 -11.90 17.12
N GLN A 37 2.76 -11.78 17.34
CA GLN A 37 3.77 -11.78 16.30
C GLN A 37 3.90 -13.20 15.75
N GLY A 38 4.15 -13.32 14.45
CA GLY A 38 4.33 -14.59 13.76
C GLY A 38 3.06 -15.14 13.13
N THR A 39 2.30 -14.33 12.38
CA THR A 39 1.14 -14.81 11.62
C THR A 39 1.02 -14.14 10.26
N MET A 40 0.47 -14.89 9.30
CA MET A 40 0.02 -14.34 8.03
C MET A 40 -1.35 -13.68 8.19
N HIS A 41 -1.47 -12.49 7.62
CA HIS A 41 -2.71 -11.75 7.48
C HIS A 41 -3.23 -11.85 6.06
N ASN A 42 -4.54 -11.76 5.91
CA ASN A 42 -5.21 -11.83 4.62
C ASN A 42 -4.87 -13.11 3.83
N CYS A 43 -4.92 -14.26 4.51
CA CYS A 43 -4.69 -15.57 3.91
C CYS A 43 -5.67 -15.86 2.75
N PRO A 44 -5.20 -16.50 1.67
CA PRO A 44 -6.04 -16.77 0.52
C PRO A 44 -7.07 -17.84 0.83
N GLN A 45 -8.25 -17.71 0.23
CA GLN A 45 -9.26 -18.77 0.22
C GLN A 45 -8.88 -19.88 -0.78
N PRO A 46 -9.38 -21.12 -0.63
CA PRO A 46 -9.10 -22.21 -1.56
C PRO A 46 -9.36 -21.82 -3.03
N GLY A 47 -8.34 -21.97 -3.88
CA GLY A 47 -8.40 -21.65 -5.31
C GLY A 47 -8.48 -20.16 -5.64
N ARG A 48 -8.23 -19.27 -4.69
CA ARG A 48 -8.31 -17.80 -4.87
C ARG A 48 -6.98 -17.12 -4.58
N TRP A 49 -6.81 -15.94 -5.15
CA TRP A 49 -5.64 -15.10 -4.92
C TRP A 49 -5.91 -14.09 -3.81
N ALA A 50 -4.86 -13.74 -3.07
CA ALA A 50 -4.87 -12.66 -2.09
C ALA A 50 -3.52 -11.93 -2.06
N ILE A 51 -3.50 -10.71 -1.52
CA ILE A 51 -2.25 -10.05 -1.11
C ILE A 51 -2.14 -10.25 0.40
N SER A 52 -1.35 -11.23 0.81
CA SER A 52 -1.15 -11.59 2.21
C SER A 52 0.05 -10.85 2.80
N VAL A 53 0.06 -10.66 4.11
CA VAL A 53 1.12 -9.92 4.82
C VAL A 53 1.64 -10.77 5.96
N TRP A 54 2.96 -10.92 6.05
CA TRP A 54 3.60 -11.51 7.22
C TRP A 54 3.79 -10.44 8.31
N GLU A 55 3.31 -10.68 9.53
CA GLU A 55 3.64 -9.88 10.71
C GLU A 55 4.40 -10.78 11.68
N GLY A 56 5.70 -10.56 11.86
CA GLY A 56 6.59 -11.45 12.61
C GLY A 56 8.06 -11.29 12.26
N GLU A 57 8.94 -11.90 13.05
CA GLU A 57 10.38 -11.95 12.73
C GLU A 57 10.65 -12.67 11.40
N GLU A 58 11.85 -12.49 10.84
CA GLU A 58 12.27 -13.20 9.63
C GLU A 58 12.11 -14.72 9.85
N THR A 59 11.39 -15.37 8.94
CA THR A 59 11.18 -16.83 9.00
C THR A 59 11.16 -17.45 7.63
N GLU A 60 11.30 -18.77 7.56
CA GLU A 60 11.17 -19.55 6.34
C GLU A 60 9.77 -19.36 5.74
N THR A 61 9.71 -19.11 4.44
CA THR A 61 8.46 -18.78 3.72
C THR A 61 7.41 -19.89 3.89
N ALA A 62 7.83 -21.15 3.88
CA ALA A 62 6.92 -22.27 4.10
C ALA A 62 6.28 -22.23 5.50
N GLU A 63 7.07 -21.89 6.52
CA GLU A 63 6.62 -21.80 7.91
C GLU A 63 5.63 -20.64 8.09
N ALA A 64 5.97 -19.45 7.58
CA ALA A 64 5.05 -18.31 7.57
C ALA A 64 3.74 -18.66 6.87
N LEU A 65 3.79 -19.23 5.66
CA LEU A 65 2.57 -19.54 4.89
C LEU A 65 1.72 -20.64 5.53
N ASP A 66 2.29 -21.58 6.29
CA ASP A 66 1.53 -22.60 7.01
C ASP A 66 0.74 -22.01 8.20
N THR A 67 0.99 -20.76 8.61
CA THR A 67 0.11 -20.04 9.57
C THR A 67 -1.27 -19.70 8.99
N CYS A 68 -1.40 -19.68 7.65
CA CYS A 68 -2.71 -19.67 6.98
C CYS A 68 -3.46 -21.01 7.08
N GLY A 69 -2.85 -22.02 7.69
CA GLY A 69 -3.29 -23.41 7.71
C GLY A 69 -2.32 -24.29 6.91
N ALA A 70 -1.97 -25.45 7.47
CA ALA A 70 -1.06 -26.38 6.83
C ALA A 70 -1.58 -26.77 5.43
N GLY A 71 -0.83 -26.39 4.39
CA GLY A 71 -1.26 -26.65 3.00
C GLY A 71 -2.32 -25.71 2.44
N ALA A 72 -2.62 -24.61 3.12
CA ALA A 72 -3.56 -23.61 2.61
C ALA A 72 -3.03 -22.83 1.41
N VAL A 73 -1.71 -22.72 1.23
CA VAL A 73 -1.09 -21.92 0.14
C VAL A 73 -0.30 -22.82 -0.81
N ASP A 74 -0.65 -22.77 -2.10
CA ASP A 74 0.03 -23.52 -3.17
C ASP A 74 1.22 -22.74 -3.75
N ALA A 75 1.08 -21.41 -3.86
CA ALA A 75 2.11 -20.54 -4.40
C ALA A 75 2.12 -19.17 -3.74
N ALA A 76 3.30 -18.53 -3.69
CA ALA A 76 3.45 -17.13 -3.31
C ALA A 76 4.44 -16.41 -4.23
N TYR A 77 4.20 -15.12 -4.46
CA TYR A 77 5.02 -14.26 -5.33
C TYR A 77 5.35 -12.97 -4.61
N TYR A 78 6.59 -12.55 -4.76
CA TYR A 78 7.11 -11.29 -4.21
C TYR A 78 7.91 -10.58 -5.29
N ILE A 79 7.77 -9.26 -5.41
CA ILE A 79 8.69 -8.44 -6.20
C ILE A 79 9.58 -7.63 -5.25
N HIS A 80 10.88 -7.76 -5.43
CA HIS A 80 11.83 -6.99 -4.63
C HIS A 80 11.83 -5.52 -5.09
N PRO A 81 11.54 -4.53 -4.22
CA PRO A 81 11.30 -3.14 -4.63
C PRO A 81 12.53 -2.50 -5.28
N PHE A 82 13.73 -2.85 -4.85
CA PHE A 82 14.96 -2.28 -5.42
C PHE A 82 15.40 -2.93 -6.74
N THR A 83 15.48 -4.27 -6.79
CA THR A 83 15.99 -5.02 -7.94
C THR A 83 14.94 -5.34 -9.00
N GLN A 84 13.65 -5.15 -8.68
CA GLN A 84 12.50 -5.52 -9.52
C GLN A 84 12.50 -7.01 -9.90
N THR A 85 13.23 -7.84 -9.14
CA THR A 85 13.30 -9.28 -9.35
C THR A 85 12.11 -9.94 -8.68
N TRP A 86 11.44 -10.82 -9.42
CA TRP A 86 10.40 -11.68 -8.86
C TRP A 86 11.02 -12.87 -8.14
N ARG A 87 10.53 -13.11 -6.92
CA ARG A 87 10.77 -14.32 -6.14
C ARG A 87 9.48 -15.10 -6.02
N VAL A 88 9.59 -16.42 -6.03
CA VAL A 88 8.47 -17.34 -6.07
C VAL A 88 8.64 -18.45 -5.06
N PHE A 89 7.53 -18.86 -4.48
CA PHE A 89 7.40 -20.05 -3.66
C PHE A 89 6.35 -20.96 -4.31
N PHE A 90 6.66 -22.25 -4.42
CA PHE A 90 5.72 -23.30 -4.79
C PHE A 90 5.77 -24.41 -3.75
N LYS A 91 4.62 -24.73 -3.15
CA LYS A 91 4.54 -25.80 -2.15
C LYS A 91 5.00 -27.14 -2.74
N GLY A 92 5.89 -27.82 -2.02
CA GLY A 92 6.44 -29.12 -2.43
C GLY A 92 7.35 -29.09 -3.65
N ARG A 93 7.78 -27.90 -4.12
CA ARG A 93 8.67 -27.76 -5.31
C ARG A 93 9.88 -26.85 -5.03
N PRO A 94 10.73 -27.17 -4.03
CA PRO A 94 11.86 -26.32 -3.63
C PRO A 94 12.85 -26.07 -4.78
N ALA A 95 12.99 -26.99 -5.73
CA ALA A 95 13.91 -26.85 -6.86
C ALA A 95 13.58 -25.67 -7.81
N ILE A 96 12.37 -25.11 -7.74
CA ILE A 96 11.95 -23.95 -8.54
C ILE A 96 11.45 -22.79 -7.66
N SER A 97 11.59 -22.90 -6.34
CA SER A 97 11.30 -21.82 -5.39
C SER A 97 12.57 -21.04 -5.10
N ASN A 98 12.45 -19.72 -4.96
CA ASN A 98 13.53 -18.81 -4.56
C ASN A 98 13.05 -17.65 -3.67
N LEU A 99 11.82 -17.74 -3.15
CA LEU A 99 11.34 -16.95 -2.03
C LEU A 99 11.57 -17.82 -0.77
N ASP A 100 12.75 -17.66 -0.18
CA ASP A 100 13.23 -18.51 0.90
C ASP A 100 12.69 -18.03 2.25
N THR A 101 12.87 -16.75 2.59
CA THR A 101 12.37 -16.16 3.84
C THR A 101 11.37 -15.03 3.60
N LEU A 102 10.55 -14.74 4.62
CA LEU A 102 9.70 -13.55 4.70
C LEU A 102 10.14 -12.68 5.89
N ASP A 103 10.32 -11.39 5.61
CA ASP A 103 10.62 -10.35 6.59
C ASP A 103 9.34 -9.77 7.22
N ASP A 104 9.46 -9.15 8.40
CA ASP A 104 8.35 -8.46 9.06
C ASP A 104 7.68 -7.43 8.13
N LEU A 105 6.35 -7.46 8.10
CA LEU A 105 5.49 -6.62 7.25
C LEU A 105 5.75 -6.78 5.74
N GLN A 106 6.30 -7.91 5.31
CA GLN A 106 6.44 -8.23 3.90
C GLN A 106 5.10 -8.68 3.30
N ALA A 107 4.62 -7.96 2.29
CA ALA A 107 3.47 -8.36 1.49
C ALA A 107 3.87 -9.31 0.35
N VAL A 108 3.06 -10.34 0.14
CA VAL A 108 3.21 -11.35 -0.92
C VAL A 108 1.86 -11.65 -1.57
N VAL A 109 1.87 -11.93 -2.88
CA VAL A 109 0.68 -12.40 -3.59
C VAL A 109 0.60 -13.91 -3.44
N THR A 110 -0.43 -14.43 -2.82
CA THR A 110 -0.59 -15.85 -2.49
C THR A 110 -1.76 -16.46 -3.25
N LEU A 111 -1.60 -17.73 -3.65
CA LEU A 111 -2.65 -18.57 -4.22
C LEU A 111 -3.04 -19.64 -3.21
N GLY A 112 -4.32 -19.67 -2.83
CA GLY A 112 -4.85 -20.68 -1.93
C GLY A 112 -5.00 -22.03 -2.62
N SER A 113 -4.67 -23.11 -1.93
CA SER A 113 -4.80 -24.48 -2.45
C SER A 113 -6.27 -24.83 -2.64
N PRO A 114 -6.69 -25.31 -3.83
CA PRO A 114 -8.08 -25.69 -4.07
C PRO A 114 -8.50 -26.93 -3.25
N THR A 115 -7.52 -27.65 -2.69
CA THR A 115 -7.75 -28.85 -1.87
C THR A 115 -7.72 -28.58 -0.37
N ALA A 116 -7.35 -27.37 0.04
CA ALA A 116 -7.39 -26.98 1.44
C ALA A 116 -8.84 -27.05 1.93
N SER A 117 -9.05 -27.73 3.06
CA SER A 117 -10.33 -27.63 3.75
C SER A 117 -10.57 -26.15 4.06
N PRO A 118 -11.77 -25.61 3.84
CA PRO A 118 -12.08 -24.27 4.30
C PRO A 118 -11.72 -24.21 5.78
N MET A 119 -10.76 -23.35 6.11
CA MET A 119 -10.43 -23.11 7.50
C MET A 119 -11.73 -22.62 8.15
N PRO A 120 -12.14 -23.15 9.31
CA PRO A 120 -13.22 -22.53 10.05
C PRO A 120 -12.88 -21.05 10.15
N THR A 121 -13.81 -20.18 9.74
CA THR A 121 -13.64 -18.73 9.84
C THR A 121 -13.20 -18.45 11.26
N ALA A 122 -11.91 -18.17 11.45
CA ALA A 122 -11.39 -17.91 12.76
C ALA A 122 -12.18 -16.72 13.29
N GLU A 123 -12.69 -16.85 14.52
CA GLU A 123 -13.24 -15.71 15.23
C GLU A 123 -12.18 -14.60 15.15
N PRO A 124 -12.53 -13.38 14.70
CA PRO A 124 -11.55 -12.35 14.43
C PRO A 124 -10.70 -12.17 15.68
N THR A 125 -9.46 -12.66 15.60
CA THR A 125 -8.49 -12.45 16.66
C THR A 125 -8.34 -10.93 16.76
N PRO A 126 -8.42 -10.34 17.97
CA PRO A 126 -8.31 -8.90 18.12
C PRO A 126 -7.06 -8.45 17.38
N THR A 127 -7.25 -7.67 16.32
CA THR A 127 -6.15 -7.18 15.50
C THR A 127 -5.17 -6.49 16.46
N PRO A 128 -3.86 -6.79 16.37
CA PRO A 128 -2.86 -6.02 17.08
C PRO A 128 -3.18 -4.54 16.97
N GLY A 129 -3.02 -3.81 18.09
CA GLY A 129 -3.21 -2.37 18.10
C GLY A 129 -2.45 -1.74 16.92
N PRO A 130 -2.99 -0.73 16.25
CA PRO A 130 -2.40 -0.20 15.03
C PRO A 130 -0.94 0.14 15.28
N GLY A 131 -0.10 -0.22 14.31
CA GLY A 131 1.30 0.18 14.30
C GLY A 131 1.45 1.69 14.15
N PRO A 132 2.65 2.18 13.81
CA PRO A 132 2.95 3.61 13.80
C PRO A 132 2.16 4.43 12.76
N GLY A 133 1.37 3.79 11.89
CA GLY A 133 0.56 4.51 10.90
C GLY A 133 1.37 4.96 9.69
N ARG A 134 2.07 4.02 9.05
CA ARG A 134 2.84 4.28 7.83
C ARG A 134 2.74 3.14 6.83
N MET A 135 3.03 3.45 5.58
CA MET A 135 3.30 2.45 4.55
C MET A 135 4.68 1.82 4.79
N VAL A 136 4.74 0.49 4.71
CA VAL A 136 5.96 -0.31 4.70
C VAL A 136 6.17 -0.88 3.31
N GLY A 137 7.43 -0.99 2.86
CA GLY A 137 7.73 -1.46 1.50
C GLY A 137 7.31 -0.47 0.41
N CYS A 138 7.39 0.83 0.67
CA CYS A 138 7.06 1.87 -0.32
C CYS A 138 7.83 1.67 -1.64
N PRO A 139 7.17 1.89 -2.80
CA PRO A 139 7.84 1.82 -4.08
C PRO A 139 8.82 2.98 -4.27
N MET A 140 9.88 2.74 -5.04
CA MET A 140 10.70 3.82 -5.57
C MET A 140 10.04 4.43 -6.82
N ALA A 141 10.46 5.64 -7.20
CA ALA A 141 10.08 6.25 -8.47
C ALA A 141 10.25 5.28 -9.66
N SER A 142 9.19 5.13 -10.47
CA SER A 142 9.11 4.22 -11.63
C SER A 142 9.27 2.73 -11.31
N LYS A 143 9.16 2.31 -10.05
CA LYS A 143 9.34 0.91 -9.65
C LYS A 143 8.10 0.37 -8.96
N TRP A 144 7.81 -0.90 -9.19
CA TRP A 144 6.74 -1.60 -8.49
C TRP A 144 7.22 -2.15 -7.16
N ALA A 145 6.33 -2.20 -6.17
CA ALA A 145 6.54 -2.81 -4.88
C ALA A 145 5.25 -3.42 -4.33
N MET A 146 5.40 -4.40 -3.45
CA MET A 146 4.35 -4.81 -2.54
C MET A 146 4.50 -3.98 -1.26
N SER A 147 3.49 -3.19 -0.92
CA SER A 147 3.51 -2.28 0.23
C SER A 147 2.40 -2.63 1.21
N VAL A 148 2.58 -2.33 2.48
CA VAL A 148 1.64 -2.65 3.56
C VAL A 148 1.29 -1.40 4.35
N TRP A 149 0.00 -1.18 4.59
CA TRP A 149 -0.43 -0.18 5.57
C TRP A 149 -0.38 -0.78 6.98
N ASN A 150 0.45 -0.22 7.87
CA ASN A 150 0.55 -0.69 9.27
C ASN A 150 -0.14 0.25 10.28
N GLY A 151 -1.14 1.01 9.82
CA GLY A 151 -1.87 1.98 10.63
C GLY A 151 -3.28 1.56 11.00
N PRO A 152 -4.09 2.50 11.50
CA PRO A 152 -5.50 2.25 11.83
C PRO A 152 -6.32 1.77 10.64
N ASN A 153 -7.37 1.00 10.92
CA ASN A 153 -8.37 0.60 9.94
C ASN A 153 -9.10 1.82 9.34
N GLY A 154 -9.54 1.69 8.09
CA GLY A 154 -10.30 2.73 7.39
C GLY A 154 -9.54 4.04 7.15
N ALA A 155 -8.21 4.03 7.20
CA ALA A 155 -7.38 5.20 6.90
C ALA A 155 -7.65 5.66 5.45
N ASN A 156 -7.68 6.98 5.21
CA ASN A 156 -7.79 7.50 3.86
C ASN A 156 -6.58 7.03 3.03
N ALA A 157 -6.82 6.46 1.85
CA ALA A 157 -5.75 5.88 1.04
C ALA A 157 -4.70 6.92 0.61
N ALA A 158 -5.13 8.15 0.26
CA ALA A 158 -4.19 9.21 -0.12
C ALA A 158 -3.29 9.61 1.06
N ASP A 159 -3.85 9.78 2.26
CA ASP A 159 -3.10 10.12 3.47
C ASP A 159 -2.13 9.00 3.87
N ALA A 160 -2.57 7.74 3.75
CA ALA A 160 -1.72 6.59 3.99
C ALA A 160 -0.55 6.54 2.99
N PHE A 161 -0.82 6.67 1.69
CA PHE A 161 0.21 6.67 0.66
C PHE A 161 1.17 7.86 0.75
N ALA A 162 0.73 9.00 1.27
CA ALA A 162 1.59 10.16 1.54
C ALA A 162 2.64 9.92 2.63
N THR A 163 2.59 8.79 3.36
CA THR A 163 3.65 8.39 4.30
C THR A 163 4.88 7.80 3.60
N CYS A 164 4.81 7.48 2.31
CA CYS A 164 5.97 7.13 1.50
C CYS A 164 6.79 8.37 1.14
N SER A 165 8.11 8.22 1.01
CA SER A 165 8.98 9.31 0.54
C SER A 165 8.76 9.66 -0.93
N GLU A 166 8.42 8.65 -1.73
CA GLU A 166 8.02 8.81 -3.13
C GLU A 166 6.50 8.85 -3.23
N VAL A 167 5.99 9.69 -4.12
CA VAL A 167 4.55 9.74 -4.43
C VAL A 167 4.16 8.41 -5.07
N ILE A 168 3.13 7.75 -4.55
CA ILE A 168 2.55 6.57 -5.21
C ILE A 168 1.70 7.04 -6.38
N ALA A 169 2.02 6.64 -7.62
CA ALA A 169 1.23 6.98 -8.79
C ALA A 169 -0.07 6.18 -8.85
N VAL A 170 0.05 4.86 -8.65
CA VAL A 170 -1.06 3.91 -8.69
C VAL A 170 -0.82 2.83 -7.66
N ALA A 171 -1.87 2.40 -6.98
CA ALA A 171 -1.85 1.21 -6.13
C ALA A 171 -3.05 0.33 -6.41
N TYR A 172 -2.85 -0.99 -6.34
CA TYR A 172 -3.89 -1.99 -6.55
C TYR A 172 -4.04 -2.86 -5.31
N TRP A 173 -5.29 -3.14 -4.96
CA TRP A 173 -5.63 -4.11 -3.94
C TRP A 173 -6.56 -5.16 -4.55
N LEU A 174 -6.30 -6.43 -4.26
CA LEU A 174 -7.21 -7.51 -4.60
C LEU A 174 -8.05 -7.85 -3.36
N ASP A 175 -9.35 -7.62 -3.46
CA ASP A 175 -10.29 -8.06 -2.43
C ASP A 175 -10.33 -9.60 -2.41
N PRO A 176 -9.89 -10.25 -1.32
CA PRO A 176 -9.81 -11.70 -1.23
C PRO A 176 -11.20 -12.37 -1.32
N GLN A 177 -12.26 -11.68 -0.89
CA GLN A 177 -13.62 -12.20 -0.85
C GLN A 177 -14.34 -12.05 -2.19
N THR A 178 -14.22 -10.89 -2.81
CA THR A 178 -14.91 -10.60 -4.08
C THR A 178 -14.06 -10.90 -5.31
N GLN A 179 -12.74 -11.11 -5.14
CA GLN A 179 -11.75 -11.22 -6.22
C GLN A 179 -11.78 -10.01 -7.17
N THR A 180 -12.24 -8.86 -6.67
CA THR A 180 -12.30 -7.61 -7.42
C THR A 180 -11.06 -6.79 -7.14
N TRP A 181 -10.46 -6.26 -8.22
CA TRP A 181 -9.37 -5.31 -8.12
C TRP A 181 -9.91 -3.92 -7.81
N GLN A 182 -9.49 -3.37 -6.68
CA GLN A 182 -9.62 -1.95 -6.37
C GLN A 182 -8.33 -1.23 -6.73
N ARG A 183 -8.43 0.05 -7.06
CA ARG A 183 -7.29 0.87 -7.46
C ARG A 183 -7.34 2.26 -6.86
N TYR A 184 -6.18 2.78 -6.51
CA TYR A 184 -5.93 4.18 -6.24
C TYR A 184 -5.14 4.77 -7.41
N VAL A 185 -5.49 5.98 -7.85
CA VAL A 185 -4.75 6.72 -8.86
C VAL A 185 -4.52 8.13 -8.35
N HIS A 186 -3.25 8.50 -8.19
CA HIS A 186 -2.84 9.82 -7.70
C HIS A 186 -3.43 10.93 -8.56
N ASP A 187 -3.97 11.96 -7.92
CA ASP A 187 -4.62 13.12 -8.54
C ASP A 187 -5.77 12.80 -9.51
N ARG A 188 -6.32 11.56 -9.48
CA ARG A 188 -7.43 11.12 -10.34
C ARG A 188 -8.51 10.42 -9.49
N PRO A 189 -9.21 11.16 -8.61
CA PRO A 189 -10.21 10.58 -7.72
C PRO A 189 -11.37 9.91 -8.48
N GLU A 190 -11.69 10.37 -9.69
CA GLU A 190 -12.70 9.76 -10.55
C GLU A 190 -12.32 8.36 -11.06
N LEU A 191 -11.02 8.03 -11.03
CA LEU A 191 -10.51 6.69 -11.35
C LEU A 191 -10.27 5.85 -10.10
N THR A 192 -10.37 6.42 -8.90
CA THR A 192 -10.05 5.74 -7.63
C THR A 192 -11.26 4.98 -7.09
N THR A 193 -11.05 3.70 -6.81
CA THR A 193 -12.01 2.80 -6.14
C THR A 193 -11.50 2.34 -4.77
N LEU A 194 -10.17 2.31 -4.57
CA LEU A 194 -9.51 2.07 -3.29
C LEU A 194 -9.36 3.40 -2.54
N SER A 195 -10.38 3.77 -1.76
CA SER A 195 -10.39 5.04 -1.01
C SER A 195 -9.93 4.92 0.43
N ARG A 196 -9.87 3.69 0.97
CA ARG A 196 -9.45 3.41 2.33
C ARG A 196 -8.51 2.22 2.40
N LEU A 197 -7.65 2.20 3.41
CA LEU A 197 -6.80 1.08 3.78
C LEU A 197 -7.08 0.64 5.20
N ASP A 198 -7.16 -0.67 5.39
CA ASP A 198 -7.23 -1.33 6.67
C ASP A 198 -5.84 -1.74 7.18
N ASN A 199 -5.71 -1.94 8.48
CA ASN A 199 -4.46 -2.37 9.10
C ASN A 199 -4.01 -3.70 8.48
N LEU A 200 -2.72 -3.78 8.17
CA LEU A 200 -2.07 -4.92 7.52
C LEU A 200 -2.67 -5.26 6.15
N GLN A 201 -3.28 -4.27 5.49
CA GLN A 201 -3.69 -4.40 4.10
C GLN A 201 -2.49 -4.20 3.17
N GLY A 202 -2.13 -5.26 2.44
CA GLY A 202 -1.12 -5.22 1.39
C GLY A 202 -1.68 -4.67 0.07
N VAL A 203 -0.87 -3.90 -0.65
CA VAL A 203 -1.17 -3.36 -1.98
C VAL A 203 0.01 -3.56 -2.93
N PHE A 204 -0.28 -3.65 -4.23
CA PHE A 204 0.72 -3.61 -5.29
C PHE A 204 0.78 -2.20 -5.87
N ALA A 205 1.88 -1.48 -5.63
CA ALA A 205 1.99 -0.05 -5.91
C ALA A 205 3.18 0.28 -6.80
N ILE A 206 3.06 1.36 -7.59
CA ILE A 206 4.15 1.94 -8.37
C ILE A 206 4.42 3.37 -7.93
N GLY A 207 5.69 3.71 -7.74
CA GLY A 207 6.12 5.08 -7.44
C GLY A 207 6.03 5.95 -8.68
N LEU A 208 5.51 7.15 -8.54
CA LEU A 208 5.47 8.17 -9.56
C LEU A 208 6.90 8.52 -9.94
N ALA A 209 7.21 8.38 -11.23
CA ALA A 209 8.41 9.01 -11.76
C ALA A 209 8.23 10.52 -11.56
N ALA A 210 9.24 11.22 -11.02
CA ALA A 210 9.33 12.65 -11.27
C ALA A 210 9.09 12.83 -12.78
N PRO A 211 8.24 13.78 -13.22
CA PRO A 211 8.10 14.05 -14.64
C PRO A 211 9.52 14.20 -15.14
N THR A 212 9.93 13.27 -16.00
CA THR A 212 11.16 13.48 -16.74
C THR A 212 10.85 14.79 -17.42
N GLU A 213 11.58 15.85 -17.06
CA GLU A 213 11.80 16.94 -18.00
C GLU A 213 12.41 16.25 -19.21
N TYR A 214 11.55 15.70 -20.08
CA TYR A 214 11.88 15.43 -21.45
C TYR A 214 12.47 16.75 -21.87
N CYS A 215 13.81 16.79 -21.99
CA CYS A 215 14.59 18.00 -22.26
C CYS A 215 13.72 18.87 -23.10
N GLY A 216 13.14 19.92 -22.49
CA GLY A 216 11.95 20.56 -23.02
C GLY A 216 12.22 20.72 -24.50
N ILE A 217 11.48 19.98 -25.35
CA ILE A 217 11.52 20.30 -26.77
C ILE A 217 11.22 21.77 -26.71
N ASN A 218 12.21 22.58 -27.09
CA ASN A 218 12.11 24.01 -27.01
C ASN A 218 11.11 24.34 -28.10
N ILE A 219 9.84 24.15 -27.76
CA ILE A 219 8.70 24.36 -28.60
C ILE A 219 8.81 25.84 -28.87
N PRO A 220 9.12 26.22 -30.12
CA PRO A 220 9.26 27.62 -30.45
C PRO A 220 8.01 28.32 -29.95
N GLY A 221 8.18 29.38 -29.16
CA GLY A 221 7.04 30.16 -28.65
C GLY A 221 6.18 30.74 -29.78
N THR A 222 6.68 30.72 -31.02
CA THR A 222 5.99 31.20 -32.21
C THR A 222 6.12 30.17 -33.34
N TYR A 223 4.98 29.81 -33.92
CA TYR A 223 4.89 29.01 -35.14
C TYR A 223 4.42 29.90 -36.29
N HIS A 224 5.09 29.81 -37.43
CA HIS A 224 4.67 30.48 -38.66
C HIS A 224 4.64 29.49 -39.81
N GLY A 225 3.75 29.72 -40.77
CA GLY A 225 3.64 28.86 -41.94
C GLY A 225 2.60 29.36 -42.94
N ALA A 226 2.40 28.58 -44.00
CA ALA A 226 1.31 28.75 -44.94
C ALA A 226 0.35 27.56 -44.81
N VAL A 227 -0.95 27.81 -45.01
CA VAL A 227 -1.97 26.75 -44.97
C VAL A 227 -2.62 26.66 -46.34
N THR A 228 -2.76 25.43 -46.83
CA THR A 228 -3.53 25.13 -48.02
C THR A 228 -4.66 24.18 -47.67
N ILE A 229 -5.80 24.34 -48.33
CA ILE A 229 -6.96 23.47 -48.27
C ILE A 229 -7.18 22.98 -49.69
N ASP A 230 -7.09 21.66 -49.90
CA ASP A 230 -7.20 21.03 -51.22
C ASP A 230 -6.23 21.59 -52.27
N GLY A 231 -5.01 21.95 -51.84
CA GLY A 231 -3.96 22.50 -52.70
C GLY A 231 -4.16 23.95 -53.10
N GLN A 232 -5.23 24.61 -52.64
CA GLN A 232 -5.43 26.06 -52.76
C GLN A 232 -5.05 26.75 -51.45
N THR A 233 -4.56 27.98 -51.54
CA THR A 233 -4.29 28.81 -50.35
C THR A 233 -5.53 28.96 -49.49
N ALA A 234 -5.40 28.74 -48.18
CA ALA A 234 -6.52 28.88 -47.26
C ALA A 234 -7.07 30.33 -47.26
N PRO A 235 -8.40 30.52 -47.24
CA PRO A 235 -8.98 31.87 -47.22
C PRO A 235 -8.54 32.68 -46.00
N ALA A 236 -8.38 33.99 -46.19
CA ALA A 236 -8.17 34.93 -45.10
C ALA A 236 -9.26 34.79 -44.03
N GLY A 237 -8.87 34.82 -42.76
CA GLY A 237 -9.79 34.61 -41.63
C GLY A 237 -10.02 33.15 -41.25
N THR A 238 -9.45 32.17 -41.97
CA THR A 238 -9.45 30.76 -41.54
C THR A 238 -8.79 30.64 -40.17
N VAL A 239 -9.49 30.02 -39.21
CA VAL A 239 -8.98 29.90 -37.83
C VAL A 239 -8.06 28.70 -37.71
N ILE A 240 -6.85 28.93 -37.19
CA ILE A 240 -5.88 27.90 -36.82
C ILE A 240 -5.88 27.77 -35.31
N LYS A 241 -6.12 26.56 -34.79
CA LYS A 241 -6.10 26.26 -33.36
C LYS A 241 -4.99 25.26 -33.05
N VAL A 242 -4.29 25.49 -31.96
CA VAL A 242 -3.22 24.59 -31.49
C VAL A 242 -3.70 23.81 -30.29
N PHE A 243 -3.64 22.49 -30.37
CA PHE A 243 -4.00 21.58 -29.30
C PHE A 243 -2.81 20.74 -28.84
N ARG A 244 -2.73 20.50 -27.53
CA ARG A 244 -1.80 19.54 -26.94
C ARG A 244 -2.54 18.73 -25.88
N GLY A 245 -2.54 17.41 -26.02
CA GLY A 245 -3.25 16.52 -25.10
C GLY A 245 -4.76 16.80 -25.01
N GLY A 246 -5.36 17.37 -26.06
CA GLY A 246 -6.78 17.75 -26.08
C GLY A 246 -7.10 19.12 -25.48
N ILE A 247 -6.11 19.87 -24.96
CA ILE A 247 -6.27 21.23 -24.44
C ILE A 247 -5.87 22.23 -25.53
N GLU A 248 -6.65 23.30 -25.72
CA GLU A 248 -6.34 24.40 -26.65
C GLU A 248 -5.32 25.36 -26.01
N PHE A 249 -4.20 25.59 -26.69
CA PHE A 249 -3.09 26.43 -26.20
C PHE A 249 -3.07 27.82 -26.85
N GLY A 250 -3.71 27.98 -27.99
CA GLY A 250 -3.75 29.24 -28.72
C GLY A 250 -4.52 29.12 -30.03
N SER A 251 -4.92 30.26 -30.57
CA SER A 251 -5.50 30.35 -31.91
C SER A 251 -5.01 31.59 -32.65
N THR A 252 -5.03 31.52 -33.97
CA THR A 252 -4.75 32.65 -34.87
C THR A 252 -5.63 32.55 -36.11
N THR A 253 -5.55 33.55 -36.99
CA THR A 253 -6.25 33.55 -38.28
C THR A 253 -5.26 33.66 -39.43
N VAL A 254 -5.58 32.98 -40.53
CA VAL A 254 -4.82 33.08 -41.79
C VAL A 254 -4.95 34.50 -42.36
N SER A 255 -3.83 35.08 -42.79
CA SER A 255 -3.75 36.41 -43.42
C SER A 255 -4.25 36.38 -44.87
N GLU A 256 -4.33 37.55 -45.52
CA GLU A 256 -4.66 37.66 -46.96
C GLU A 256 -3.65 36.93 -47.87
N GLU A 257 -2.41 36.75 -47.39
CA GLU A 257 -1.35 36.04 -48.12
C GLU A 257 -1.38 34.51 -47.89
N GLY A 258 -2.33 34.00 -47.11
CA GLY A 258 -2.42 32.57 -46.81
C GLY A 258 -1.46 32.08 -45.73
N THR A 259 -0.85 33.00 -45.01
CA THR A 259 0.14 32.72 -43.95
C THR A 259 -0.48 32.88 -42.56
N TYR A 260 0.12 32.23 -41.57
CA TYR A 260 -0.28 32.37 -40.17
C TYR A 260 0.95 32.54 -39.29
N MET A 261 0.74 33.17 -38.14
CA MET A 261 1.66 33.22 -37.02
C MET A 261 0.85 33.00 -35.74
N VAL A 262 1.24 32.02 -34.93
CA VAL A 262 0.60 31.72 -33.64
C VAL A 262 1.65 31.67 -32.55
N ASP A 263 1.41 32.44 -31.50
CA ASP A 263 2.21 32.40 -30.29
C ASP A 263 1.62 31.37 -29.32
N ILE A 264 2.46 30.47 -28.82
CA ILE A 264 2.11 29.46 -27.83
C ILE A 264 2.71 29.88 -26.49
N PRO A 265 1.88 30.21 -25.49
CA PRO A 265 2.36 30.61 -24.18
C PRO A 265 3.10 29.46 -23.48
N SER A 266 4.15 29.83 -22.75
CA SER A 266 4.83 28.98 -21.77
C SER A 266 4.81 29.70 -20.42
N PRO A 267 4.19 29.14 -19.36
CA PRO A 267 3.66 27.78 -19.24
C PRO A 267 2.28 27.58 -19.91
N ALA A 268 1.86 26.31 -19.99
CA ALA A 268 0.53 25.94 -20.43
C ALA A 268 -0.57 26.67 -19.62
N PRO A 269 -1.71 27.05 -20.25
CA PRO A 269 -2.87 27.56 -19.52
C PRO A 269 -3.52 26.50 -18.62
#